data_AF-A0A7X7GPM8-F1
#
_entry.id   AF-A0A7X7GPM8-F1
#
_cell.length_a   1.000
_cell.length_b   1.000
_cell.length_c   1.000
_cell.angle_alpha   90.00
_cell.angle_beta   90.00
_cell.angle_gamma   90.00
#
_symmetry.space_group_name_H-M   'P 1'
#
loop_
_entity.id
_entity.type
_entity.pdbx_description
1 polymer ?
#
loop_
_entity_poly.entity_id
_entity_poly.type
_entity_poly.pdbx_seq_one_letter_code
_entity_poly.pdbx_strand_id
1 'polypeptide(L)' 'MSALFVVLPLAVMISALAVGAFVWATRRGQLDDLDTPALRMLHDDAPSTARPGPPSRRGHAGPSAVRPR' A
#
# COMPACT_ATOMS: atom_id res chain seq x y z
N MET A 1 -25.68 40.31 -16.31
CA MET A 1 -24.28 39.81 -16.32
C MET A 1 -24.30 38.39 -16.83
N SER A 2 -23.46 38.04 -17.82
CA SER A 2 -23.45 36.70 -18.41
C SER A 2 -22.69 35.71 -17.53
N ALA A 3 -23.20 34.48 -17.39
CA ALA A 3 -22.53 33.40 -16.66
C ALA A 3 -21.14 33.06 -17.22
N LEU A 4 -20.88 33.41 -18.50
CA LEU A 4 -19.59 33.19 -19.16
C LEU A 4 -18.41 33.78 -18.40
N PHE A 5 -18.58 34.93 -17.74
CA PHE A 5 -17.49 35.55 -16.97
C PHE A 5 -17.07 34.77 -15.73
N VAL A 6 -17.93 33.89 -15.22
CA VAL A 6 -17.64 33.02 -14.07
C VAL A 6 -17.14 31.66 -14.55
N VAL A 7 -17.82 31.08 -15.54
CA VAL A 7 -17.54 29.72 -16.02
C VAL A 7 -16.20 29.66 -16.74
N LEU A 8 -15.84 30.66 -17.55
CA LEU A 8 -14.60 30.66 -18.32
C LEU A 8 -13.34 30.60 -17.45
N PRO A 9 -13.12 31.49 -16.46
CA PRO A 9 -11.93 31.41 -15.61
C PRO A 9 -11.93 30.16 -14.72
N LEU A 10 -13.11 29.72 -14.25
CA LEU A 10 -13.23 28.49 -13.46
C LEU A 10 -12.78 27.26 -14.27
N ALA A 11 -13.23 27.17 -15.53
CA ALA A 11 -12.81 26.09 -16.42
C ALA A 11 -11.29 26.09 -16.62
N VAL A 12 -10.69 27.26 -16.90
CA VAL A 12 -9.23 27.39 -17.05
C VAL A 12 -8.49 26.95 -15.78
N MET A 13 -8.98 27.34 -14.60
CA MET A 13 -8.37 26.97 -13.32
C MET A 13 -8.43 25.46 -13.08
N ILE A 14 -9.59 24.83 -13.33
CA ILE A 14 -9.74 23.38 -13.19
C ILE A 14 -8.85 22.64 -14.19
N SER A 15 -8.79 23.09 -15.45
CA SER A 15 -7.91 22.51 -16.47
C SER A 15 -6.43 22.61 -16.08
N ALA A 16 -5.99 23.77 -15.56
CA ALA A 16 -4.62 23.95 -15.10
C ALA A 16 -4.28 23.03 -13.91
N LEU A 17 -5.20 22.89 -12.95
CA LEU A 17 -5.04 21.97 -11.82
C LEU A 17 -4.96 20.51 -12.27
N ALA A 18 -5.82 20.10 -13.21
CA ALA A 18 -5.82 18.73 -13.75
C ALA A 18 -4.49 18.41 -14.46
N VAL A 19 -4.03 19.28 -15.35
CA VAL A 19 -2.74 19.11 -16.05
C VAL A 19 -1.57 19.14 -15.05
N GLY A 20 -1.59 20.06 -14.09
CA GLY A 20 -0.56 20.14 -13.05
C GLY A 20 -0.47 18.86 -12.20
N ALA A 21 -1.62 18.33 -11.76
CA ALA A 21 -1.69 17.09 -11.01
C ALA A 21 -1.22 15.88 -11.85
N PHE A 22 -1.60 15.83 -13.13
CA PHE A 22 -1.16 14.78 -14.04
C PHE A 22 0.36 14.78 -14.25
N VAL A 23 0.96 15.95 -14.53
CA VAL A 23 2.41 16.09 -14.69
C VAL A 23 3.12 15.71 -13.38
N TRP A 24 2.59 16.13 -12.24
CA TRP A 24 3.14 15.77 -10.94
C TRP A 24 3.10 14.25 -10.68
N ALA A 25 1.97 13.59 -10.93
CA ALA A 25 1.81 12.15 -10.73
C ALA A 25 2.74 11.34 -11.64
N THR A 26 2.85 11.75 -12.91
CA THR A 26 3.75 11.12 -13.89
C THR A 26 5.21 11.26 -13.47
N ARG A 27 5.62 12.44 -12.99
CA ARG A 27 7.00 12.66 -12.50
C ARG A 27 7.30 11.91 -11.20
N ARG A 28 6.29 11.55 -10.41
CA ARG A 28 6.45 10.70 -9.21
C ARG A 28 6.41 9.20 -9.52
N GLY A 29 6.29 8.81 -10.79
CA GLY A 29 6.21 7.41 -11.20
C GLY A 29 4.95 6.68 -10.72
N GLN A 30 3.88 7.40 -10.38
CA GLN A 30 2.61 6.79 -9.96
C GLN A 30 1.95 5.98 -11.08
N LEU A 31 2.32 6.25 -12.34
CA LEU A 31 1.81 5.55 -13.52
C LEU A 31 2.73 4.41 -13.98
N ASP A 32 3.86 4.20 -13.32
CA ASP A 32 4.87 3.21 -13.72
C ASP A 32 4.57 1.80 -13.18
N ASP A 33 3.73 1.70 -12.14
CA ASP A 33 3.33 0.42 -11.53
C ASP A 33 1.98 -0.06 -12.09
N LEU A 34 2.02 -0.73 -13.24
CA LEU A 34 0.86 -1.37 -13.86
C LEU A 34 0.79 -2.89 -13.60
N ASP A 35 1.89 -3.47 -13.10
CA ASP A 35 2.07 -4.93 -13.04
C ASP A 35 1.75 -5.52 -11.66
N THR A 36 2.07 -4.81 -10.58
CA THR A 36 1.84 -5.26 -9.19
C THR A 36 0.37 -5.62 -8.88
N PRO A 37 -0.65 -4.84 -9.31
CA PRO A 37 -2.03 -5.18 -8.99
C PRO A 37 -2.53 -6.47 -9.66
N ALA A 38 -2.09 -6.79 -10.88
CA ALA A 38 -2.48 -8.04 -11.54
C ALA A 38 -1.87 -9.27 -10.84
N LEU A 39 -0.63 -9.14 -10.37
CA LEU A 39 0.04 -10.22 -9.65
C LEU A 39 -0.58 -10.48 -8.27
N ARG A 40 -1.05 -9.45 -7.55
CA ARG A 40 -1.71 -9.66 -6.24
C ARG A 40 -2.99 -10.48 -6.39
N MET A 41 -3.77 -10.23 -7.44
CA MET A 41 -5.06 -10.91 -7.63
C MET A 41 -4.88 -12.40 -7.90
N LEU A 42 -3.79 -12.79 -8.56
CA LEU A 42 -3.46 -14.19 -8.81
C LEU A 42 -2.93 -14.93 -7.55
N HIS A 43 -2.29 -14.21 -6.62
CA HIS A 43 -1.68 -14.79 -5.42
C HIS A 43 -2.54 -14.67 -4.15
N ASP A 44 -3.54 -13.76 -4.12
CA ASP A 44 -4.44 -13.55 -2.96
C ASP A 44 -5.47 -14.69 -2.79
N ASP A 45 -5.68 -15.53 -3.81
CA ASP A 45 -6.57 -16.72 -3.73
C ASP A 45 -5.89 -17.96 -3.14
N ALA A 46 -4.58 -17.93 -2.89
CA ALA A 46 -3.93 -18.96 -2.11
C ALA A 46 -4.27 -18.70 -0.63
N PRO A 47 -5.04 -19.58 0.05
CA PRO A 47 -5.23 -19.43 1.49
C PRO A 47 -3.84 -19.47 2.13
N SER A 48 -3.38 -18.31 2.62
CA SER A 48 -2.25 -18.23 3.51
C SER A 48 -2.66 -19.03 4.74
N THR A 49 -2.35 -20.32 4.74
CA THR A 49 -2.26 -21.12 5.96
C THR A 49 -1.24 -20.38 6.80
N ALA A 50 -1.73 -19.51 7.68
CA ALA A 50 -0.96 -18.84 8.70
C ALA A 50 -0.29 -19.96 9.49
N ARG A 51 0.96 -20.26 9.13
CA ARG A 51 1.77 -21.19 9.91
C ARG A 51 2.04 -20.43 11.21
N PRO A 52 1.53 -20.89 12.37
CA PRO A 52 1.86 -20.25 13.62
C PRO A 52 3.38 -20.27 13.74
N GLY A 53 4.00 -19.10 13.93
CA GLY A 53 5.45 -18.98 14.12
C GLY A 53 5.91 -19.86 15.29
N PRO A 54 7.19 -20.29 15.30
CA PRO A 54 7.71 -21.21 16.30
C PRO A 54 7.53 -20.64 17.71
N PRO A 55 7.25 -21.48 18.72
CA PRO A 55 6.95 -21.01 20.06
C PRO A 55 8.14 -20.24 20.61
N SER A 56 7.89 -19.02 21.02
CA SER A 56 8.82 -18.11 21.68
C SER A 56 9.34 -18.78 22.95
N ARG A 57 10.47 -19.49 22.85
CA ARG A 57 11.16 -20.08 23.99
C ARG A 57 11.89 -18.98 24.77
N ARG A 58 11.16 -18.20 25.56
CA ARG A 58 11.70 -17.34 26.63
C ARG A 58 10.78 -17.34 27.84
N GLY A 59 11.32 -17.84 28.94
CA GLY A 59 10.70 -18.03 30.25
C GLY A 59 11.37 -19.25 30.90
N HIS A 60 12.58 -19.08 31.45
CA HIS A 60 12.80 -19.07 32.92
C HIS A 60 12.48 -20.44 33.54
N ALA A 61 13.34 -21.18 34.21
CA ALA A 61 14.74 -21.10 34.60
C ALA A 61 15.12 -22.55 35.03
N GLY A 62 16.39 -22.96 34.91
CA GLY A 62 16.87 -24.12 35.68
C GLY A 62 16.82 -23.82 37.19
N PRO A 63 16.88 -24.81 38.10
CA PRO A 63 17.66 -26.04 37.92
C PRO A 63 16.94 -27.31 38.43
N SER A 64 16.61 -28.25 37.55
CA SER A 64 16.46 -29.66 37.94
C SER A 64 17.68 -30.42 37.42
N ALA A 65 18.76 -30.33 38.18
CA ALA A 65 19.89 -31.22 38.06
C ALA A 65 19.41 -32.65 38.35
N VAL A 66 19.30 -33.43 37.28
CA VAL A 66 19.63 -34.85 37.15
C VAL A 66 19.93 -35.57 38.47
N ARG A 67 19.04 -36.50 38.84
CA ARG A 67 19.35 -37.65 39.70
C ARG A 67 20.21 -38.64 38.89
N PRO A 68 21.19 -39.33 39.49
CA PRO A 68 21.10 -40.78 39.40
C PRO A 68 21.63 -41.56 40.63
N ARG A 69 20.93 -42.69 40.87
CA ARG A 69 21.20 -43.84 41.74
C ARG A 69 21.02 -43.64 43.23
#